data_AF-A0A920DYE3-F1
#
_entry.id   AF-A0A920DYE3-F1
#
_cell.length_a   1.000
_cell.length_b   1.000
_cell.length_c   1.000
_cell.angle_alpha   90.00
_cell.angle_beta   90.00
_cell.angle_gamma   90.00
#
_symmetry.space_group_name_H-M   'P 1'
#
loop_
_entity.id
_entity.type
_entity.pdbx_description
1 polymer ?
#
loop_
_entity_poly.entity_id
_entity_poly.type
_entity_poly.pdbx_seq_one_letter_code
_entity_poly.pdbx_strand_id
1 'polypeptide(L)'
;MNVSRDDFVIAIRSAFLKKQTKQKFSLLSLITLSIIILILSSFDYKIIKTVRSGINEIIYRGSFVISAPEKIVKNLNTEIRNHFGLYSNSKKLEKELNEYRSQKISLDILKFENQKFRQQLDDYLISTEIVFSKIIIDNKSPFLRSIVINKGSRDGIKSGMAVLDQQYLVGKVIEVNFGTSRVLLLSDINSNIPITISPGNLLAIATGTGKDQAKVNFLKKTHFDKITNDSLVYSSGTGGLIKSGVPIGRITNFDSKIDEDINIEFFSDFSQLQYVSVVAFDKVETKVTEKIDEETSENENDEDIELPTLKKKLDLLIKEKEINDEITNKIKTENENLKEQLSNNQIEIINRQQIIEKQNKIIKSHNIDKDELNFLRLNLEYGERCRKKTFSKKGFKVGTPEYKNCVLKKGRL
;
A
#
# COMPACT_ATOMS: atom_id res chain seq x y z
N MET A 1 49.90 -84.38 39.23
CA MET A 1 50.39 -83.05 38.83
C MET A 1 49.56 -82.02 39.58
N ASN A 2 50.09 -81.50 40.70
CA ASN A 2 49.41 -80.46 41.46
C ASN A 2 49.72 -79.11 40.80
N VAL A 3 48.70 -78.51 40.19
CA VAL A 3 48.78 -77.14 39.69
C VAL A 3 48.79 -76.21 40.90
N SER A 4 49.86 -75.44 41.06
CA SER A 4 50.03 -74.50 42.18
C SER A 4 49.00 -73.37 42.09
N ARG A 5 48.53 -72.86 43.24
CA ARG A 5 47.68 -71.64 43.30
C ARG A 5 48.35 -70.44 42.62
N ASP A 6 49.67 -70.42 42.53
CA ASP A 6 50.41 -69.35 41.88
C ASP A 6 50.24 -69.36 40.35
N ASP A 7 50.08 -70.53 39.71
CA ASP A 7 49.89 -70.61 38.25
C ASP A 7 48.57 -69.97 37.80
N PHE A 8 47.51 -70.08 38.62
CA PHE A 8 46.23 -69.41 38.34
C PHE A 8 46.33 -67.89 38.48
N VAL A 9 47.03 -67.40 39.52
CA VAL A 9 47.20 -65.95 39.75
C VAL A 9 48.11 -65.34 38.68
N ILE A 10 49.14 -66.07 38.24
CA ILE A 10 50.04 -65.68 37.16
C ILE A 10 49.33 -65.70 35.79
N ALA A 11 48.45 -66.69 35.54
CA ALA A 11 47.61 -66.73 34.35
C ALA A 11 46.63 -65.54 34.29
N ILE A 12 46.02 -65.16 35.42
CA ILE A 12 45.13 -64.00 35.50
C ILE A 12 45.91 -62.70 35.30
N ARG A 13 47.06 -62.52 35.98
CA ARG A 13 47.91 -61.32 35.80
C ARG A 13 48.42 -61.17 34.37
N SER A 14 48.83 -62.26 33.72
CA SER A 14 49.34 -62.22 32.34
C SER A 14 48.23 -61.90 31.32
N ALA A 15 47.00 -62.37 31.55
CA ALA A 15 45.84 -62.02 30.72
C ALA A 15 45.46 -60.53 30.80
N PHE A 16 45.68 -59.88 31.96
CA PHE A 16 45.43 -58.44 32.16
C PHE A 16 46.49 -57.51 31.54
N LEU A 17 47.68 -58.03 31.22
CA LEU A 17 48.81 -57.23 30.73
C LEU A 17 48.92 -57.16 29.20
N LYS A 18 48.22 -58.03 28.44
CA LYS A 18 48.21 -57.97 26.97
C LYS A 18 47.18 -56.94 26.46
N LYS A 19 47.65 -55.94 25.68
CA LYS A 19 46.85 -54.76 25.24
C LYS A 19 45.53 -55.11 24.54
N GLN A 20 45.48 -56.23 23.81
CA GLN A 20 44.32 -56.67 23.02
C GLN A 20 43.26 -57.40 23.86
N THR A 21 43.67 -58.18 24.86
CA THR A 21 42.76 -58.82 25.83
C THR A 21 42.27 -57.82 26.87
N LYS A 22 43.08 -56.80 27.21
CA LYS A 22 42.71 -55.72 28.15
C LYS A 22 41.50 -54.92 27.67
N GLN A 23 41.38 -54.65 26.37
CA GLN A 23 40.20 -53.97 25.78
C GLN A 23 38.95 -54.87 25.81
N LYS A 24 39.07 -56.15 25.43
CA LYS A 24 37.94 -57.09 25.43
C LYS A 24 37.45 -57.43 26.86
N PHE A 25 38.37 -57.62 27.81
CA PHE A 25 38.03 -57.78 29.23
C PHE A 25 37.49 -56.50 29.86
N SER A 26 37.98 -55.31 29.45
CA SER A 26 37.43 -54.03 29.92
C SER A 26 35.99 -53.82 29.45
N LEU A 27 35.67 -54.18 28.20
CA LEU A 27 34.30 -54.10 27.69
C LEU A 27 33.39 -55.12 28.39
N LEU A 28 33.84 -56.38 28.50
CA LEU A 28 33.07 -57.43 29.19
C LEU A 28 32.86 -57.08 30.67
N SER A 29 33.87 -56.52 31.34
CA SER A 29 33.75 -56.01 32.71
C SER A 29 32.78 -54.85 32.82
N LEU A 30 32.72 -53.94 31.85
CA LEU A 30 31.76 -52.84 31.82
C LEU A 30 30.33 -53.34 31.58
N ILE A 31 30.15 -54.29 30.67
CA ILE A 31 28.84 -54.88 30.38
C ILE A 31 28.33 -55.66 31.58
N THR A 32 29.17 -56.50 32.19
CA THR A 32 28.81 -57.24 33.41
C THR A 32 28.53 -56.29 34.57
N LEU A 33 29.34 -55.25 34.76
CA LEU A 33 29.08 -54.20 35.75
C LEU A 33 27.76 -53.46 35.49
N SER A 34 27.45 -53.14 34.24
CA SER A 34 26.18 -52.52 33.84
C SER A 34 24.99 -53.42 34.17
N ILE A 35 25.07 -54.71 33.83
CA ILE A 35 24.04 -55.70 34.15
C ILE A 35 23.86 -55.85 35.67
N ILE A 36 24.97 -55.91 36.42
CA ILE A 36 24.95 -55.95 37.89
C ILE A 36 24.27 -54.69 38.45
N ILE A 37 24.60 -53.51 37.93
CA ILE A 37 23.99 -52.24 38.34
C ILE A 37 22.49 -52.21 38.02
N LEU A 38 22.07 -52.72 36.85
CA LEU A 38 20.66 -52.81 36.47
C LEU A 38 19.89 -53.77 37.39
N ILE A 39 20.48 -54.91 37.71
CA ILE A 39 19.91 -55.88 38.66
C ILE A 39 19.84 -55.27 40.06
N LEU A 40 20.91 -54.62 40.53
CA LEU A 40 20.90 -53.87 41.79
C LEU A 40 19.80 -52.81 41.79
N SER A 41 19.65 -52.08 40.68
CA SER A 41 18.63 -51.05 40.50
C SER A 41 17.19 -51.60 40.48
N SER A 42 17.00 -52.90 40.23
CA SER A 42 15.70 -53.57 40.27
C SER A 42 15.27 -53.92 41.69
N PHE A 43 16.19 -53.95 42.66
CA PHE A 43 15.84 -54.19 44.06
C PHE A 43 15.47 -52.87 44.74
N ASP A 44 14.36 -52.87 45.49
CA ASP A 44 13.79 -51.70 46.20
C ASP A 44 14.60 -51.27 47.44
N TYR A 45 15.93 -51.30 47.36
CA TYR A 45 16.79 -50.83 48.44
C TYR A 45 16.77 -49.30 48.53
N LYS A 46 16.50 -48.79 49.74
CA LYS A 46 16.42 -47.35 50.05
C LYS A 46 17.65 -46.55 49.56
N ILE A 47 18.85 -47.13 49.68
CA ILE A 47 20.13 -46.52 49.28
C ILE A 47 20.18 -46.25 47.77
N ILE A 48 19.72 -47.20 46.96
CA ILE A 48 19.72 -47.12 45.50
C ILE A 48 18.76 -46.01 45.04
N LYS A 49 17.60 -45.90 45.69
CA LYS A 49 16.61 -44.85 45.42
C LYS A 49 17.16 -43.45 45.72
N THR A 50 17.89 -43.27 46.83
CA THR A 50 18.52 -41.97 47.18
C THR A 50 19.63 -41.59 46.19
N VAL A 51 20.51 -42.53 45.82
CA VAL A 51 21.57 -42.27 44.82
C VAL A 51 20.99 -41.93 43.46
N ARG A 52 19.96 -42.67 43.02
CA ARG A 52 19.26 -42.39 41.76
C ARG A 52 18.61 -41.00 41.76
N SER A 53 18.00 -40.60 42.87
CA SER A 53 17.42 -39.25 43.02
C SER A 53 18.50 -38.17 42.87
N GLY A 54 19.66 -38.34 43.49
CA GLY A 54 20.78 -37.38 43.37
C GLY A 54 21.36 -37.30 41.96
N ILE A 55 21.53 -38.43 41.28
CA ILE A 55 21.99 -38.46 39.88
C ILE A 55 20.96 -37.78 38.96
N ASN A 56 19.68 -38.07 39.13
CA ASN A 56 18.62 -37.44 38.35
C ASN A 56 18.58 -35.92 38.56
N GLU A 57 18.78 -35.45 39.80
CA GLU A 57 18.82 -34.01 40.07
C GLU A 57 19.98 -33.30 39.38
N ILE A 58 21.16 -33.94 39.31
CA ILE A 58 22.31 -33.43 38.56
C ILE A 58 22.02 -33.42 37.05
N ILE A 59 21.40 -34.48 36.51
CA ILE A 59 21.02 -34.56 35.10
C ILE A 59 20.01 -33.47 34.74
N TYR A 60 18.98 -33.26 35.56
CA TYR A 60 17.99 -32.23 35.32
C TYR A 60 18.58 -30.82 35.39
N ARG A 61 19.47 -30.55 36.36
CA ARG A 61 20.18 -29.27 36.44
C ARG A 61 21.16 -29.07 35.27
N GLY A 62 21.84 -30.13 34.83
CA GLY A 62 22.75 -30.09 33.67
C GLY A 62 22.02 -29.90 32.34
N SER A 63 20.82 -30.45 32.19
CA SER A 63 19.97 -30.31 30.99
C SER A 63 19.61 -28.85 30.71
N PHE A 64 19.42 -28.03 31.74
CA PHE A 64 19.16 -26.60 31.59
C PHE A 64 20.34 -25.85 30.95
N VAL A 65 21.58 -26.21 31.33
CA VAL A 65 22.80 -25.58 30.79
C VAL A 65 23.04 -25.98 29.33
N ILE A 66 22.75 -27.24 28.97
CA ILE A 66 22.91 -27.75 27.61
C ILE A 66 21.85 -27.17 26.66
N SER A 67 20.62 -26.97 27.12
CA SER A 67 19.50 -26.47 26.29
C SER A 67 19.38 -24.95 26.21
N ALA A 68 20.07 -24.20 27.08
CA ALA A 68 20.12 -22.74 27.06
C ALA A 68 20.63 -22.13 25.73
N PRO A 69 21.79 -22.55 25.17
CA PRO A 69 22.31 -21.95 23.95
C PRO A 69 21.41 -22.19 22.73
N GLU A 70 20.72 -23.35 22.65
CA GLU A 70 19.79 -23.65 21.55
C GLU A 70 18.59 -22.69 21.53
N LYS A 71 18.01 -22.38 22.71
CA LYS A 71 16.90 -21.43 22.84
C LYS A 71 17.31 -20.00 22.50
N ILE A 72 18.51 -19.58 22.91
CA ILE A 72 19.04 -18.23 22.61
C ILE A 72 19.26 -18.04 21.11
N VAL A 73 19.87 -19.03 20.43
CA VAL A 73 20.13 -18.96 18.99
C VAL A 73 18.84 -18.92 18.18
N LYS A 74 17.82 -19.70 18.59
CA LYS A 74 16.51 -19.71 17.91
C LYS A 74 15.78 -18.36 18.02
N ASN A 75 15.81 -17.71 19.19
CA ASN A 75 15.15 -16.42 19.41
C ASN A 75 15.86 -15.25 18.71
N LEU A 76 17.20 -15.28 18.61
CA LEU A 76 17.96 -14.23 17.91
C LEU A 76 17.70 -14.26 16.39
N ASN A 77 17.57 -15.45 15.80
CA ASN A 77 17.29 -15.57 14.36
C ASN A 77 15.90 -15.04 13.98
N THR A 78 14.91 -15.17 14.87
CA THR A 78 13.55 -14.62 14.63
C THR A 78 13.52 -13.10 14.78
N GLU A 79 14.17 -12.53 15.79
CA GLU A 79 14.22 -11.08 16.00
C GLU A 79 14.98 -10.34 14.88
N ILE A 80 16.11 -10.90 14.44
CA ILE A 80 16.90 -10.31 13.36
C ILE A 80 16.12 -10.33 12.03
N ARG A 81 15.41 -11.43 11.72
CA ARG A 81 14.54 -11.51 10.53
C ARG A 81 13.38 -10.51 10.59
N ASN A 82 12.76 -10.35 11.76
CA ASN A 82 11.69 -9.37 11.96
C ASN A 82 12.19 -7.94 11.75
N HIS A 83 13.38 -7.59 12.27
CA HIS A 83 13.96 -6.26 12.11
C HIS A 83 14.30 -5.93 10.65
N PHE A 84 14.91 -6.87 9.91
CA PHE A 84 15.18 -6.68 8.48
C PHE A 84 13.90 -6.58 7.64
N GLY A 85 12.84 -7.32 8.01
CA GLY A 85 11.52 -7.22 7.39
C GLY A 85 10.85 -5.86 7.61
N LEU A 86 10.95 -5.29 8.82
CA LEU A 86 10.42 -3.96 9.13
C LEU A 86 11.11 -2.86 8.32
N TYR A 87 12.45 -2.90 8.21
CA TYR A 87 13.20 -1.94 7.41
C TYR A 87 12.87 -2.02 5.91
N SER A 88 12.77 -3.23 5.35
CA SER A 88 12.38 -3.41 3.94
C SER A 88 10.95 -2.94 3.67
N ASN A 89 10.03 -3.18 4.59
CA ASN A 89 8.64 -2.74 4.47
C ASN A 89 8.52 -1.21 4.56
N SER A 90 9.26 -0.58 5.47
CA SER A 90 9.32 0.88 5.58
C SER A 90 9.81 1.51 4.28
N LYS A 91 10.88 0.97 3.69
CA LYS A 91 11.44 1.49 2.42
C LYS A 91 10.50 1.27 1.23
N LYS A 92 9.79 0.14 1.20
CA LYS A 92 8.77 -0.13 0.17
C LYS A 92 7.58 0.83 0.30
N LEU A 93 7.09 1.03 1.52
CA LEU A 93 5.98 1.94 1.81
C LEU A 93 6.33 3.39 1.48
N GLU A 94 7.57 3.82 1.77
CA GLU A 94 8.07 5.14 1.40
C GLU A 94 8.10 5.33 -0.14
N LYS A 95 8.51 4.29 -0.88
CA LYS A 95 8.49 4.33 -2.34
C LYS A 95 7.07 4.45 -2.89
N GLU A 96 6.15 3.63 -2.42
CA GLU A 96 4.73 3.67 -2.82
C GLU A 96 4.10 5.03 -2.49
N LEU A 97 4.41 5.60 -1.31
CA LEU A 97 3.93 6.92 -0.90
C LEU A 97 4.46 8.04 -1.81
N ASN A 98 5.72 7.97 -2.23
CA ASN A 98 6.30 8.91 -3.17
C ASN A 98 5.68 8.79 -4.57
N GLU A 99 5.40 7.57 -5.03
CA GLU A 99 4.68 7.34 -6.29
C GLU A 99 3.25 7.92 -6.24
N TYR A 100 2.50 7.68 -5.17
CA TYR A 100 1.16 8.27 -4.99
C TYR A 100 1.18 9.79 -4.93
N ARG A 101 2.17 10.38 -4.23
CA ARG A 101 2.35 11.84 -4.21
C ARG A 101 2.61 12.40 -5.61
N SER A 102 3.46 11.74 -6.39
CA SER A 102 3.73 12.14 -7.77
C SER A 102 2.47 12.08 -8.63
N GLN A 103 1.70 10.99 -8.55
CA GLN A 103 0.44 10.84 -9.29
C GLN A 103 -0.58 11.91 -8.89
N LYS A 104 -0.70 12.21 -7.60
CA LYS A 104 -1.58 13.28 -7.10
C LYS A 104 -1.20 14.64 -7.67
N ILE A 105 0.09 14.99 -7.66
CA ILE A 105 0.58 16.25 -8.25
C ILE A 105 0.22 16.31 -9.73
N SER A 106 0.44 15.23 -10.49
CA SER A 106 0.06 15.19 -11.91
C SER A 106 -1.44 15.36 -12.13
N LEU A 107 -2.28 14.76 -11.28
CA LEU A 107 -3.73 14.95 -11.34
C LEU A 107 -4.14 16.39 -11.02
N ASP A 108 -3.50 17.03 -10.04
CA ASP A 108 -3.78 18.40 -9.66
C ASP A 108 -3.34 19.39 -10.76
N ILE A 109 -2.19 19.16 -11.38
CA ILE A 109 -1.74 19.91 -12.58
C ILE A 109 -2.76 19.75 -13.70
N LEU A 110 -3.16 18.52 -14.02
CA LEU A 110 -4.11 18.26 -15.10
C LEU A 110 -5.48 18.91 -14.82
N LYS A 111 -5.95 18.90 -13.58
CA LYS A 111 -7.17 19.61 -13.16
C LYS A 111 -7.03 21.11 -13.36
N PHE A 112 -5.89 21.69 -12.96
CA PHE A 112 -5.63 23.13 -13.12
C PHE A 112 -5.55 23.52 -14.60
N GLU A 113 -4.86 22.75 -15.43
CA GLU A 113 -4.81 22.94 -16.88
C GLU A 113 -6.21 22.84 -17.49
N ASN A 114 -6.98 21.82 -17.12
CA ASN A 114 -8.35 21.66 -17.59
C ASN A 114 -9.25 22.84 -17.19
N GLN A 115 -9.12 23.34 -15.95
CA GLN A 115 -9.83 24.52 -15.48
C GLN A 115 -9.45 25.76 -16.28
N LYS A 116 -8.15 25.98 -16.54
CA LYS A 116 -7.67 27.10 -17.35
C LYS A 116 -8.20 27.03 -18.79
N PHE A 117 -8.20 25.85 -19.42
CA PHE A 117 -8.79 25.67 -20.74
C PHE A 117 -10.30 25.93 -20.75
N ARG A 118 -11.03 25.48 -19.72
CA ARG A 118 -12.47 25.76 -19.60
C ARG A 118 -12.77 27.25 -19.42
N GLN A 119 -11.93 27.98 -18.68
CA GLN A 119 -12.04 29.44 -18.54
C GLN A 119 -11.82 30.17 -19.86
N GLN A 120 -10.93 29.65 -20.72
CA GLN A 120 -10.67 30.24 -22.05
C GLN A 120 -11.78 29.94 -23.07
N LEU A 121 -12.63 28.94 -22.82
CA LEU A 121 -13.66 28.48 -23.75
C LEU A 121 -15.06 29.04 -23.47
N ASP A 122 -15.22 29.97 -22.51
CA ASP A 122 -16.52 30.48 -22.02
C ASP A 122 -17.57 29.39 -21.68
N ASP A 123 -17.11 28.13 -21.50
CA ASP A 123 -17.94 26.94 -21.27
C ASP A 123 -17.77 26.43 -19.84
N TYR A 124 -17.66 27.36 -18.89
CA TYR A 124 -17.51 27.05 -17.48
C TYR A 124 -18.88 26.74 -16.86
N LEU A 125 -19.34 25.50 -17.04
CA LEU A 125 -20.42 24.93 -16.24
C LEU A 125 -19.86 24.47 -14.88
N ILE A 126 -20.05 25.29 -13.85
CA ILE A 126 -19.88 24.87 -12.46
C ILE A 126 -21.12 24.07 -12.07
N SER A 127 -20.95 22.92 -11.43
CA SER A 127 -22.05 22.29 -10.70
C SER A 127 -22.32 23.16 -9.47
N THR A 128 -23.30 24.04 -9.55
CA THR A 128 -23.50 25.06 -8.52
C THR A 128 -24.18 24.49 -7.28
N GLU A 129 -25.03 23.47 -7.42
CA GLU A 129 -25.73 22.83 -6.32
C GLU A 129 -25.95 21.33 -6.58
N ILE A 130 -25.62 20.51 -5.57
CA ILE A 130 -25.90 19.07 -5.53
C ILE A 130 -26.93 18.83 -4.42
N VAL A 131 -28.12 18.36 -4.78
CA VAL A 131 -29.19 18.04 -3.84
C VAL A 131 -29.30 16.51 -3.70
N PHE A 132 -28.99 15.98 -2.51
CA PHE A 132 -29.18 14.57 -2.23
C PHE A 132 -30.64 14.27 -1.90
N SER A 133 -31.19 13.23 -2.52
CA SER A 133 -32.56 12.82 -2.34
C SER A 133 -32.70 11.31 -2.21
N LYS A 134 -33.69 10.88 -1.40
CA LYS A 134 -34.11 9.50 -1.25
C LYS A 134 -35.27 9.23 -2.21
N ILE A 135 -35.25 8.06 -2.84
CA ILE A 135 -36.36 7.58 -3.68
C ILE A 135 -37.49 7.08 -2.77
N ILE A 136 -38.71 7.55 -3.03
CA ILE A 136 -39.92 7.17 -2.27
C ILE A 136 -40.76 6.16 -3.07
N ILE A 137 -40.84 6.33 -4.39
CA ILE A 137 -41.68 5.50 -5.27
C ILE A 137 -40.87 5.15 -6.51
N ASP A 138 -40.88 3.87 -6.86
CA ASP A 138 -40.35 3.34 -8.11
C ASP A 138 -41.53 2.81 -8.93
N ASN A 139 -41.88 3.52 -10.02
CA ASN A 139 -42.94 3.10 -10.92
C ASN A 139 -42.33 2.46 -12.16
N LYS A 140 -42.35 1.12 -12.20
CA LYS A 140 -41.90 0.30 -13.34
C LYS A 140 -43.09 -0.04 -14.25
N SER A 141 -43.73 0.97 -14.84
CA SER A 141 -44.72 0.73 -15.88
C SER A 141 -44.00 0.40 -17.21
N PRO A 142 -44.53 -0.54 -18.02
CA PRO A 142 -43.99 -0.81 -19.37
C PRO A 142 -43.95 0.43 -20.27
N PHE A 143 -44.83 1.40 -20.00
CA PHE A 143 -44.98 2.63 -20.78
C PHE A 143 -44.32 3.86 -20.13
N LEU A 144 -43.93 3.75 -18.85
CA LEU A 144 -43.32 4.84 -18.10
C LEU A 144 -42.39 4.29 -17.00
N ARG A 145 -41.09 4.44 -17.19
CA ARG A 145 -40.04 4.18 -16.20
C ARG A 145 -39.64 5.48 -15.53
N SER A 146 -40.15 5.69 -14.32
CA SER A 146 -39.86 6.89 -13.54
C SER A 146 -39.78 6.59 -12.06
N ILE A 147 -39.01 7.42 -11.36
CA ILE A 147 -38.89 7.39 -9.90
C ILE A 147 -39.37 8.72 -9.32
N VAL A 148 -39.89 8.67 -8.09
CA VAL A 148 -40.26 9.87 -7.32
C VAL A 148 -39.28 10.04 -6.17
N ILE A 149 -38.73 11.24 -6.07
CA ILE A 149 -37.72 11.61 -5.09
C ILE A 149 -38.30 12.56 -4.03
N ASN A 150 -37.79 12.50 -2.79
CA ASN A 150 -38.33 13.24 -1.63
C ASN A 150 -37.91 14.71 -1.53
N LYS A 151 -37.62 15.32 -2.68
CA LYS A 151 -37.13 16.69 -2.82
C LYS A 151 -37.88 17.36 -3.95
N GLY A 152 -38.17 18.65 -3.79
CA GLY A 152 -39.02 19.41 -4.73
C GLY A 152 -38.54 20.84 -4.93
N SER A 153 -39.45 21.72 -5.36
CA SER A 153 -39.12 23.13 -5.63
C SER A 153 -38.63 23.88 -4.39
N ARG A 154 -39.11 23.53 -3.19
CA ARG A 154 -38.60 24.10 -1.93
C ARG A 154 -37.13 23.77 -1.66
N ASP A 155 -36.63 22.70 -2.27
CA ASP A 155 -35.26 22.21 -2.14
C ASP A 155 -34.38 22.65 -3.33
N GLY A 156 -34.85 23.58 -4.17
CA GLY A 156 -34.11 24.11 -5.33
C GLY A 156 -34.20 23.27 -6.60
N ILE A 157 -34.98 22.18 -6.62
CA ILE A 157 -35.09 21.32 -7.80
C ILE A 157 -35.91 22.02 -8.90
N LYS A 158 -35.39 21.97 -10.14
CA LYS A 158 -36.05 22.49 -11.35
C LYS A 158 -36.23 21.36 -12.37
N SER A 159 -37.22 21.52 -13.24
CA SER A 159 -37.38 20.61 -14.38
C SER A 159 -36.16 20.67 -15.30
N GLY A 160 -35.74 19.53 -15.84
CA GLY A 160 -34.56 19.40 -16.68
C GLY A 160 -33.26 19.11 -15.94
N MET A 161 -33.20 19.26 -14.61
CA MET A 161 -31.99 18.93 -13.84
C MET A 161 -31.58 17.46 -14.01
N ALA A 162 -30.26 17.22 -14.04
CA ALA A 162 -29.71 15.88 -14.17
C ALA A 162 -29.82 15.13 -12.84
N VAL A 163 -30.11 13.84 -12.91
CA VAL A 163 -30.15 12.96 -11.75
C VAL A 163 -29.08 11.90 -11.90
N LEU A 164 -28.22 11.79 -10.89
CA LEU A 164 -27.06 10.92 -10.87
C LEU A 164 -27.15 9.92 -9.72
N ASP A 165 -26.78 8.68 -9.99
CA ASP A 165 -26.39 7.71 -8.98
C ASP A 165 -24.86 7.72 -8.88
N GLN A 166 -24.35 8.22 -7.75
CA GLN A 166 -22.94 8.53 -7.56
C GLN A 166 -22.41 9.52 -8.62
N GLN A 167 -21.81 9.01 -9.70
CA GLN A 167 -21.27 9.79 -10.81
C GLN A 167 -21.97 9.45 -12.14
N TYR A 168 -22.84 8.44 -12.15
CA TYR A 168 -23.48 7.92 -13.35
C TYR A 168 -24.83 8.59 -13.57
N LEU A 169 -25.12 8.99 -14.81
CA LEU A 169 -26.41 9.56 -15.16
C LEU A 169 -27.49 8.47 -15.10
N VAL A 170 -28.54 8.71 -14.32
CA VAL A 170 -29.70 7.79 -14.23
C VAL A 170 -30.96 8.35 -14.86
N GLY A 171 -31.04 9.68 -15.00
CA GLY A 171 -32.22 10.32 -15.58
C GLY A 171 -32.21 11.84 -15.52
N LYS A 172 -33.38 12.42 -15.80
CA LYS A 172 -33.63 13.86 -15.67
C LYS A 172 -34.95 14.14 -14.97
N VAL A 173 -35.02 15.24 -14.25
CA VAL A 173 -36.27 15.69 -13.62
C VAL A 173 -37.24 16.14 -14.71
N ILE A 174 -38.47 15.62 -14.69
CA ILE A 174 -39.52 16.00 -15.64
C ILE A 174 -40.67 16.76 -14.99
N GLU A 175 -40.89 16.56 -13.68
CA GLU A 175 -41.96 17.22 -12.93
C GLU A 175 -41.45 17.57 -11.54
N VAL A 176 -41.81 18.76 -11.06
CA VAL A 176 -41.41 19.27 -9.76
C VAL A 176 -42.66 19.72 -9.02
N ASN A 177 -42.91 19.08 -7.88
CA ASN A 177 -43.91 19.50 -6.90
C ASN A 177 -43.20 20.18 -5.72
N PHE A 178 -43.98 20.71 -4.77
CA PHE A 178 -43.42 21.49 -3.67
C PHE A 178 -42.38 20.72 -2.83
N GLY A 179 -42.65 19.45 -2.51
CA GLY A 179 -41.77 18.60 -1.67
C GLY A 179 -41.29 17.30 -2.32
N THR A 180 -41.65 17.06 -3.58
CA THR A 180 -41.28 15.85 -4.32
C THR A 180 -41.08 16.17 -5.78
N SER A 181 -40.28 15.37 -6.47
CA SER A 181 -40.05 15.52 -7.91
C SER A 181 -40.10 14.16 -8.59
N ARG A 182 -40.52 14.15 -9.85
CA ARG A 182 -40.53 12.96 -10.71
C ARG A 182 -39.33 13.00 -11.65
N VAL A 183 -38.61 11.89 -11.69
CA VAL A 183 -37.44 11.70 -12.53
C VAL A 183 -37.76 10.68 -13.60
N LEU A 184 -37.53 11.05 -14.86
CA LEU A 184 -37.60 10.12 -15.99
C LEU A 184 -36.27 9.39 -16.10
N LEU A 185 -36.30 8.06 -16.03
CA LEU A 185 -35.10 7.23 -16.11
C LEU A 185 -34.58 7.12 -17.54
N LEU A 186 -33.27 6.91 -17.71
CA LEU A 186 -32.65 6.71 -19.03
C LEU A 186 -33.18 5.48 -19.78
N SER A 187 -33.69 4.49 -19.04
CA SER A 187 -34.29 3.27 -19.58
C SER A 187 -35.66 3.49 -20.22
N ASP A 188 -36.31 4.63 -19.99
CA ASP A 188 -37.64 4.91 -20.52
C ASP A 188 -37.64 5.13 -22.04
N ILE A 189 -38.68 4.65 -22.72
CA ILE A 189 -38.84 4.82 -24.18
C ILE A 189 -38.93 6.28 -24.63
N ASN A 190 -39.37 7.19 -23.75
CA ASN A 190 -39.44 8.63 -24.01
C ASN A 190 -38.17 9.36 -23.56
N SER A 191 -37.22 8.66 -22.95
CA SER A 191 -35.94 9.25 -22.56
C SER A 191 -35.01 9.32 -23.75
N ASN A 192 -34.81 10.54 -24.26
CA ASN A 192 -33.83 10.86 -25.30
C ASN A 192 -32.76 11.78 -24.71
N ILE A 193 -31.51 11.30 -24.67
CA ILE A 193 -30.37 12.03 -24.14
C ILE A 193 -29.26 12.13 -25.18
N PRO A 194 -28.80 13.36 -25.50
CA PRO A 194 -27.62 13.56 -26.32
C PRO A 194 -26.37 12.97 -25.68
N ILE A 195 -25.68 12.10 -26.40
CA ILE A 195 -24.50 11.37 -25.93
C ILE A 195 -23.29 11.56 -26.83
N THR A 196 -22.13 11.32 -26.24
CA THR A 196 -20.83 11.24 -26.91
C THR A 196 -20.21 9.88 -26.62
N ILE A 197 -19.78 9.18 -27.67
CA ILE A 197 -19.14 7.85 -27.58
C ILE A 197 -17.62 8.00 -27.69
N SER A 198 -16.89 7.32 -26.81
CA SER A 198 -15.43 7.27 -26.76
C SER A 198 -14.93 5.84 -26.95
N PRO A 199 -13.88 5.59 -27.75
CA PRO A 199 -13.01 6.57 -28.41
C PRO A 199 -13.64 7.20 -29.67
N GLY A 200 -13.30 8.47 -29.95
CA GLY A 200 -13.70 9.16 -31.20
C GLY A 200 -14.64 10.37 -31.04
N ASN A 201 -15.14 10.62 -29.83
CA ASN A 201 -16.03 11.75 -29.51
C ASN A 201 -17.23 11.87 -30.47
N LEU A 202 -17.86 10.73 -30.77
CA LEU A 202 -18.95 10.66 -31.75
C LEU A 202 -20.27 11.05 -31.10
N LEU A 203 -20.96 12.02 -31.69
CA LEU A 203 -22.27 12.49 -31.22
C LEU A 203 -23.38 11.54 -31.67
N ALA A 204 -24.26 11.18 -30.75
CA ALA A 204 -25.46 10.36 -31.00
C ALA A 204 -26.55 10.69 -29.98
N ILE A 205 -27.71 10.01 -30.06
CA ILE A 205 -28.78 10.11 -29.07
C ILE A 205 -29.00 8.73 -28.45
N ALA A 206 -28.95 8.64 -27.13
CA ALA A 206 -29.39 7.46 -26.40
C ALA A 206 -30.90 7.52 -26.20
N THR A 207 -31.62 6.50 -26.66
CA THR A 207 -33.06 6.34 -26.45
C THR A 207 -33.30 5.09 -25.60
N GLY A 208 -34.03 5.20 -24.49
CA GLY A 208 -34.34 4.05 -23.65
C GLY A 208 -35.19 3.00 -24.39
N THR A 209 -35.05 1.73 -24.02
CA THR A 209 -35.76 0.61 -24.67
C THR A 209 -36.99 0.14 -23.90
N GLY A 210 -37.28 0.73 -22.72
CA GLY A 210 -38.25 0.20 -21.76
C GLY A 210 -37.72 -1.01 -20.96
N LYS A 211 -36.46 -1.38 -21.17
CA LYS A 211 -35.68 -2.38 -20.40
C LYS A 211 -34.45 -1.71 -19.79
N ASP A 212 -33.57 -2.47 -19.15
CA ASP A 212 -32.35 -1.93 -18.50
C ASP A 212 -31.22 -1.61 -19.49
N GLN A 213 -31.58 -1.18 -20.71
CA GLN A 213 -30.68 -0.83 -21.81
C GLN A 213 -31.21 0.38 -22.57
N ALA A 214 -30.31 1.15 -23.19
CA ALA A 214 -30.65 2.16 -24.18
C ALA A 214 -30.13 1.77 -25.56
N LYS A 215 -30.78 2.26 -26.61
CA LYS A 215 -30.34 2.13 -27.99
C LYS A 215 -29.66 3.42 -28.45
N VAL A 216 -28.58 3.29 -29.21
CA VAL A 216 -27.93 4.43 -29.86
C VAL A 216 -28.66 4.73 -31.17
N ASN A 217 -29.19 5.94 -31.28
CA ASN A 217 -29.82 6.46 -32.47
C ASN A 217 -28.99 7.61 -33.07
N PHE A 218 -29.18 7.87 -34.37
CA PHE A 218 -28.57 9.00 -35.11
C PHE A 218 -27.03 9.00 -35.17
N LEU A 219 -26.39 7.85 -35.01
CA LEU A 219 -24.95 7.71 -35.23
C LEU A 219 -24.64 7.57 -36.73
N LYS A 220 -23.71 8.37 -37.25
CA LYS A 220 -23.31 8.30 -38.68
C LYS A 220 -22.45 7.05 -38.94
N LYS A 221 -22.83 6.26 -39.95
CA LYS A 221 -22.15 5.02 -40.37
C LYS A 221 -20.66 5.19 -40.70
N THR A 222 -20.26 6.38 -41.16
CA THR A 222 -18.87 6.73 -41.49
C THR A 222 -17.91 6.69 -40.30
N HIS A 223 -18.40 6.48 -39.08
CA HIS A 223 -17.60 6.46 -37.86
C HIS A 223 -17.70 5.15 -37.07
N PHE A 224 -18.30 4.12 -37.66
CA PHE A 224 -18.46 2.80 -37.04
C PHE A 224 -17.11 2.09 -36.84
N ASP A 225 -16.11 2.40 -37.67
CA ASP A 225 -14.73 1.93 -37.55
C ASP A 225 -14.02 2.37 -36.25
N LYS A 226 -14.50 3.44 -35.61
CA LYS A 226 -13.92 3.98 -34.37
C LYS A 226 -14.55 3.40 -33.11
N ILE A 227 -15.63 2.63 -33.24
CA ILE A 227 -16.37 2.07 -32.11
C ILE A 227 -16.02 0.60 -31.96
N THR A 228 -15.79 0.20 -30.72
CA THR A 228 -15.66 -1.19 -30.33
C THR A 228 -16.72 -1.56 -29.30
N ASN A 229 -16.95 -2.85 -29.10
CA ASN A 229 -17.53 -3.31 -27.84
C ASN A 229 -16.73 -2.72 -26.67
N ASP A 230 -17.41 -2.37 -25.58
CA ASP A 230 -16.86 -1.63 -24.43
C ASP A 230 -16.51 -0.15 -24.63
N SER A 231 -16.86 0.44 -25.78
CA SER A 231 -16.77 1.90 -25.94
C SER A 231 -17.59 2.62 -24.86
N LEU A 232 -17.01 3.65 -24.26
CA LEU A 232 -17.61 4.38 -23.15
C LEU A 232 -18.57 5.45 -23.68
N VAL A 233 -19.72 5.59 -23.02
CA VAL A 233 -20.77 6.54 -23.39
C VAL A 233 -20.90 7.59 -22.30
N TYR A 234 -20.87 8.86 -22.73
CA TYR A 234 -20.99 10.03 -21.87
C TYR A 234 -22.11 10.96 -22.37
N SER A 235 -22.61 11.86 -21.53
CA SER A 235 -23.47 12.95 -21.97
C SER A 235 -22.70 13.92 -22.89
N SER A 236 -23.32 14.38 -23.97
CA SER A 236 -22.66 15.34 -24.88
C SER A 236 -22.66 16.77 -24.33
N GLY A 237 -23.62 17.09 -23.46
CA GLY A 237 -23.87 18.45 -22.98
C GLY A 237 -24.71 19.32 -23.93
N THR A 238 -25.12 18.76 -25.06
CA THR A 238 -25.98 19.47 -26.03
C THR A 238 -27.36 19.75 -25.41
N GLY A 239 -27.82 21.00 -25.46
CA GLY A 239 -29.10 21.42 -24.88
C GLY A 239 -28.98 22.07 -23.50
N GLY A 240 -27.78 22.17 -22.91
CA GLY A 240 -27.49 23.04 -21.77
C GLY A 240 -28.03 22.60 -20.40
N LEU A 241 -28.88 21.57 -20.32
CA LEU A 241 -29.47 21.08 -19.07
C LEU A 241 -28.60 20.06 -18.31
N ILE A 242 -27.74 19.35 -19.05
CA ILE A 242 -26.82 18.34 -18.52
C ILE A 242 -25.42 18.76 -18.95
N LYS A 243 -24.43 18.68 -18.07
CA LYS A 243 -23.03 18.94 -18.42
C LYS A 243 -22.50 17.86 -19.36
N SER A 244 -21.58 18.24 -20.25
CA SER A 244 -20.82 17.30 -21.08
C SER A 244 -19.87 16.43 -20.25
N GLY A 245 -19.80 15.13 -20.54
CA GLY A 245 -18.85 14.20 -19.94
C GLY A 245 -19.35 13.43 -18.71
N VAL A 246 -20.66 13.44 -18.42
CA VAL A 246 -21.24 12.59 -17.36
C VAL A 246 -21.31 11.16 -17.87
N PRO A 247 -20.73 10.16 -17.19
CA PRO A 247 -20.74 8.77 -17.64
C PRO A 247 -22.14 8.16 -17.58
N ILE A 248 -22.49 7.39 -18.60
CA ILE A 248 -23.81 6.74 -18.76
C ILE A 248 -23.66 5.22 -18.75
N GLY A 249 -22.76 4.70 -19.59
CA GLY A 249 -22.67 3.26 -19.82
C GLY A 249 -21.61 2.87 -20.83
N ARG A 250 -21.70 1.62 -21.30
CA ARG A 250 -20.81 1.03 -22.30
C ARG A 250 -21.60 0.48 -23.49
N ILE A 251 -20.99 0.48 -24.66
CA ILE A 251 -21.57 -0.14 -25.85
C ILE A 251 -21.44 -1.66 -25.78
N THR A 252 -22.55 -2.35 -26.04
CA THR A 252 -22.65 -3.80 -26.14
C THR A 252 -23.30 -4.19 -27.46
N ASN A 253 -22.99 -5.40 -27.94
CA ASN A 253 -23.53 -5.97 -29.17
C ASN A 253 -23.30 -5.11 -30.43
N PHE A 254 -22.09 -4.55 -30.59
CA PHE A 254 -21.73 -3.85 -31.81
C PHE A 254 -21.31 -4.85 -32.90
N ASP A 255 -22.11 -4.95 -33.96
CA ASP A 255 -21.71 -5.60 -35.22
C ASP A 255 -21.59 -4.55 -36.34
N SER A 256 -20.34 -4.30 -36.77
CA SER A 256 -20.01 -3.38 -37.87
C SER A 256 -20.66 -3.71 -39.22
N LYS A 257 -21.17 -4.94 -39.42
CA LYS A 257 -21.71 -5.42 -40.71
C LYS A 257 -23.23 -5.38 -40.79
N ILE A 258 -23.91 -5.33 -39.66
CA ILE A 258 -25.36 -5.35 -39.58
C ILE A 258 -25.83 -3.97 -39.11
N ASP A 259 -26.87 -3.45 -39.73
CA ASP A 259 -27.54 -2.20 -39.34
C ASP A 259 -28.34 -2.39 -38.03
N GLU A 260 -27.75 -3.11 -37.08
CA GLU A 260 -28.38 -3.61 -35.86
C GLU A 260 -28.17 -2.65 -34.69
N ASP A 261 -29.14 -2.74 -33.79
CA ASP A 261 -29.37 -1.86 -32.65
C ASP A 261 -28.18 -1.84 -31.70
N ILE A 262 -27.29 -0.86 -31.87
CA ILE A 262 -26.19 -0.61 -30.94
C ILE A 262 -26.81 -0.33 -29.56
N ASN A 263 -26.54 -1.19 -28.60
CA ASN A 263 -27.10 -1.09 -27.27
C ASN A 263 -26.08 -0.50 -26.29
N ILE A 264 -26.60 0.24 -25.32
CA ILE A 264 -25.87 0.82 -24.20
C ILE A 264 -26.32 0.06 -22.97
N GLU A 265 -25.36 -0.58 -22.31
CA GLU A 265 -25.53 -1.11 -20.97
C GLU A 265 -25.15 -0.02 -19.97
N PHE A 266 -26.08 0.31 -19.07
CA PHE A 266 -25.88 1.37 -18.08
C PHE A 266 -24.88 0.94 -17.00
N PHE A 267 -24.13 1.89 -16.45
CA PHE A 267 -23.25 1.62 -15.29
C PHE A 267 -23.99 1.52 -13.96
N SER A 268 -25.18 2.14 -13.86
CA SER A 268 -26.01 2.09 -12.67
C SER A 268 -27.19 1.13 -12.89
N ASP A 269 -27.50 0.33 -11.88
CA ASP A 269 -28.66 -0.55 -11.86
C ASP A 269 -29.89 0.23 -11.40
N PHE A 270 -30.75 0.58 -12.35
CA PHE A 270 -31.96 1.36 -12.07
C PHE A 270 -32.99 0.60 -11.23
N SER A 271 -32.85 -0.72 -11.08
CA SER A 271 -33.80 -1.55 -10.34
C SER A 271 -33.64 -1.48 -8.82
N GLN A 272 -32.47 -1.02 -8.34
CA GLN A 272 -32.09 -1.00 -6.91
C GLN A 272 -31.72 0.40 -6.40
N LEU A 273 -32.15 1.47 -7.08
CA LEU A 273 -31.84 2.84 -6.67
C LEU A 273 -32.51 3.18 -5.33
N GLN A 274 -31.72 3.62 -4.35
CA GLN A 274 -32.22 4.07 -3.05
C GLN A 274 -32.04 5.58 -2.85
N TYR A 275 -30.88 6.10 -3.28
CA TYR A 275 -30.48 7.49 -3.15
C TYR A 275 -29.96 7.98 -4.49
N VAL A 276 -30.25 9.25 -4.78
CA VAL A 276 -29.76 9.93 -5.97
C VAL A 276 -29.31 11.33 -5.62
N SER A 277 -28.46 11.89 -6.47
CA SER A 277 -28.05 13.29 -6.42
C SER A 277 -28.66 14.03 -7.61
N VAL A 278 -29.27 15.17 -7.35
CA VAL A 278 -29.83 16.06 -8.38
C VAL A 278 -28.88 17.22 -8.55
N VAL A 279 -28.45 17.47 -9.79
CA VAL A 279 -27.41 18.47 -10.09
C VAL A 279 -27.95 19.49 -11.08
N ALA A 280 -27.78 20.76 -10.73
CA ALA A 280 -27.98 21.89 -11.62
C ALA A 280 -26.67 22.23 -12.32
N PHE A 281 -26.73 22.42 -13.64
CA PHE A 281 -25.61 22.92 -14.43
C PHE A 281 -26.02 24.26 -15.02
N ASP A 282 -25.64 25.34 -14.36
CA ASP A 282 -25.89 26.69 -14.85
C ASP A 282 -24.73 27.15 -15.72
N LYS A 283 -25.05 27.76 -16.87
CA LYS A 283 -24.06 28.42 -17.71
C LYS A 283 -23.65 29.73 -17.05
N VAL A 284 -22.37 29.85 -16.69
CA VAL A 284 -21.80 31.12 -16.25
C VAL A 284 -21.70 32.02 -17.48
N GLU A 285 -22.74 32.82 -17.72
CA GLU A 285 -22.63 33.93 -18.68
C GLU A 285 -21.84 35.06 -18.01
N THR A 286 -20.59 35.24 -18.46
CA THR A 286 -19.79 36.40 -18.09
C THR A 286 -20.40 37.64 -18.76
N LYS A 287 -21.35 38.30 -18.10
CA LYS A 287 -21.80 39.64 -18.51
C LYS A 287 -20.66 40.62 -18.25
N VAL A 288 -19.79 40.81 -19.24
CA VAL A 288 -18.88 41.96 -19.31
C VAL A 288 -19.78 43.18 -19.46
N THR A 289 -20.02 43.87 -18.35
CA THR A 289 -20.76 45.14 -18.38
C THR A 289 -19.72 46.22 -18.65
N GLU A 290 -19.56 46.60 -19.90
CA GLU A 290 -18.94 47.86 -20.29
C GLU A 290 -19.81 48.98 -19.71
N LYS A 291 -19.28 49.69 -18.70
CA LYS A 291 -19.85 50.97 -18.27
C LYS A 291 -19.25 52.06 -19.17
N ILE A 292 -20.04 52.48 -20.15
CA ILE A 292 -19.88 53.73 -20.89
C ILE A 292 -21.06 54.62 -20.51
N ASP A 293 -20.70 55.77 -19.98
CA ASP A 293 -21.34 57.09 -19.99
C ASP A 293 -22.60 57.43 -19.16
N GLU A 294 -22.47 58.65 -18.61
CA GLU A 294 -23.48 59.70 -18.46
C GLU A 294 -24.54 59.61 -17.35
N GLU A 295 -24.35 60.51 -16.38
CA GLU A 295 -25.40 61.06 -15.53
C GLU A 295 -26.46 61.75 -16.40
N THR A 296 -27.72 61.32 -16.31
CA THR A 296 -28.85 62.17 -15.85
C THR A 296 -30.20 61.45 -15.90
N SER A 297 -31.07 61.93 -14.99
CA SER A 297 -32.54 61.86 -14.95
C SER A 297 -33.21 60.64 -14.31
N GLU A 298 -33.63 60.92 -13.07
CA GLU A 298 -34.85 60.53 -12.37
C GLU A 298 -35.93 59.80 -13.21
N ASN A 299 -36.45 58.70 -12.64
CA ASN A 299 -37.87 58.64 -12.32
C ASN A 299 -38.12 57.56 -11.25
N GLU A 300 -38.96 57.94 -10.29
CA GLU A 300 -39.52 57.14 -9.23
C GLU A 300 -40.36 55.98 -9.81
N ASN A 301 -40.23 54.78 -9.24
CA ASN A 301 -41.29 54.13 -8.48
C ASN A 301 -40.95 52.67 -8.12
N ASP A 302 -41.46 52.32 -6.93
CA ASP A 302 -41.87 51.00 -6.47
C ASP A 302 -40.91 50.10 -5.68
N GLU A 303 -41.32 49.97 -4.43
CA GLU A 303 -41.33 48.77 -3.58
C GLU A 303 -40.03 48.39 -2.84
N ASP A 304 -40.01 48.84 -1.58
CA ASP A 304 -39.48 48.10 -0.45
C ASP A 304 -39.66 46.59 -0.63
N ILE A 305 -38.56 45.82 -0.66
CA ILE A 305 -38.36 44.48 -0.07
C ILE A 305 -36.90 44.03 -0.39
N GLU A 306 -36.13 43.55 0.60
CA GLU A 306 -34.81 42.83 0.55
C GLU A 306 -33.54 43.47 1.17
N LEU A 307 -33.61 44.59 1.89
CA LEU A 307 -32.43 45.06 2.64
C LEU A 307 -31.93 44.09 3.75
N PRO A 308 -32.78 43.31 4.45
CA PRO A 308 -32.34 42.38 5.51
C PRO A 308 -31.65 41.10 5.00
N THR A 309 -32.05 40.58 3.84
CA THR A 309 -31.55 39.32 3.27
C THR A 309 -30.16 39.48 2.67
N LEU A 310 -29.90 40.61 2.00
CA LEU A 310 -28.60 40.91 1.41
C LEU A 310 -27.53 41.16 2.49
N LYS A 311 -27.90 41.86 3.57
CA LYS A 311 -27.02 42.10 4.72
C LYS A 311 -26.65 40.81 5.45
N LYS A 312 -27.60 39.90 5.60
CA LYS A 312 -27.38 38.57 6.21
C LYS A 312 -26.49 37.68 5.35
N LYS A 313 -26.62 37.76 4.02
CA LYS A 313 -25.74 37.05 3.07
C LYS A 313 -24.32 37.61 3.12
N LEU A 314 -24.17 38.93 3.22
CA LEU A 314 -22.87 39.58 3.37
C LEU A 314 -22.18 39.19 4.68
N ASP A 315 -22.90 39.15 5.79
CA ASP A 315 -22.36 38.69 7.09
C ASP A 315 -21.89 37.23 7.05
N LEU A 316 -22.61 36.36 6.34
CA LEU A 316 -22.21 34.97 6.16
C LEU A 316 -20.92 34.85 5.34
N LEU A 317 -20.80 35.64 4.26
CA LEU A 317 -19.59 35.67 3.42
C LEU A 317 -18.39 36.25 4.18
N ILE A 318 -18.60 37.25 5.04
CA ILE A 318 -17.53 37.80 5.89
C ILE A 318 -17.06 36.74 6.89
N LYS A 319 -17.98 36.01 7.53
CA LYS A 319 -17.62 34.89 8.42
C LYS A 319 -16.89 33.76 7.70
N GLU A 320 -17.32 33.42 6.50
CA GLU A 320 -16.64 32.41 5.68
C GLU A 320 -15.22 32.83 5.35
N LYS A 321 -15.01 34.11 5.02
CA LYS A 321 -13.67 34.67 4.79
C LYS A 321 -12.80 34.62 6.05
N GLU A 322 -13.33 35.01 7.21
CA GLU A 322 -12.61 34.94 8.49
C GLU A 322 -12.19 33.51 8.84
N ILE A 323 -13.07 32.52 8.65
CA ILE A 323 -12.76 31.10 8.86
C ILE A 323 -11.65 30.64 7.91
N ASN A 324 -11.71 31.04 6.64
CA ASN A 324 -10.70 30.67 5.65
C ASN A 324 -9.34 31.31 5.95
N ASP A 325 -9.32 32.55 6.43
CA ASP A 325 -8.10 33.23 6.85
C ASP A 325 -7.50 32.56 8.10
N GLU A 326 -8.35 32.15 9.06
CA GLU A 326 -7.91 31.41 10.25
C GLU A 326 -7.32 30.03 9.89
N ILE A 327 -7.97 29.30 8.99
CA ILE A 327 -7.49 28.01 8.48
C ILE A 327 -6.15 28.20 7.78
N THR A 328 -6.02 29.21 6.94
CA THR A 328 -4.79 29.50 6.20
C THR A 328 -3.63 29.82 7.15
N ASN A 329 -3.90 30.60 8.20
CA ASN A 329 -2.91 30.90 9.24
C ASN A 329 -2.52 29.64 10.04
N LYS A 330 -3.47 28.80 10.43
CA LYS A 330 -3.19 27.51 11.09
C LYS A 330 -2.32 26.61 10.22
N ILE A 331 -2.67 26.45 8.95
CA ILE A 331 -1.89 25.68 7.98
C ILE A 331 -0.46 26.23 7.84
N LYS A 332 -0.31 27.56 7.77
CA LYS A 332 1.00 28.21 7.70
C LYS A 332 1.85 27.90 8.95
N THR A 333 1.24 28.03 10.13
CA THR A 333 1.92 27.79 11.41
C THR A 333 2.35 26.34 11.55
N GLU A 334 1.48 25.39 11.16
CA GLU A 334 1.77 23.97 11.21
C GLU A 334 2.86 23.57 10.21
N ASN A 335 2.87 24.18 9.02
CA ASN A 335 3.95 23.99 8.04
C ASN A 335 5.30 24.53 8.53
N GLU A 336 5.32 25.63 9.28
CA GLU A 336 6.56 26.15 9.88
C GLU A 336 7.08 25.20 10.97
N ASN A 337 6.21 24.70 11.84
CA ASN A 337 6.57 23.70 12.85
C ASN A 337 7.09 22.39 12.21
N LEU A 338 6.44 21.90 11.16
CA LEU A 338 6.89 20.70 10.44
C LEU A 338 8.26 20.90 9.78
N LYS A 339 8.55 22.10 9.26
CA LYS A 339 9.89 22.44 8.73
C LYS A 339 10.96 22.42 9.83
N GLU A 340 10.64 22.94 11.01
CA GLU A 340 11.55 22.93 12.15
C GLU A 340 11.83 21.49 12.61
N GLN A 341 10.80 20.65 12.73
CA GLN A 341 10.96 19.22 13.04
C GLN A 341 11.80 18.49 12.02
N LEU A 342 11.60 18.75 10.72
CA LEU A 342 12.40 18.18 9.66
C LEU A 342 13.87 18.59 9.77
N SER A 343 14.16 19.86 10.06
CA SER A 343 15.53 20.34 10.25
C SER A 343 16.20 19.66 11.45
N ASN A 344 15.51 19.55 12.58
CA ASN A 344 16.03 18.87 13.77
C ASN A 344 16.32 17.39 13.50
N ASN A 345 15.41 16.69 12.82
CA ASN A 345 15.60 15.29 12.44
C ASN A 345 16.79 15.11 11.48
N GLN A 346 17.00 16.05 10.54
CA GLN A 346 18.17 16.03 9.65
C GLN A 346 19.48 16.18 10.42
N ILE A 347 19.53 17.10 11.39
CA ILE A 347 20.71 17.27 12.27
C ILE A 347 20.98 15.99 13.06
N GLU A 348 19.94 15.34 13.60
CA GLU A 348 20.10 14.10 14.34
C GLU A 348 20.65 12.96 13.47
N ILE A 349 20.16 12.85 12.23
CA ILE A 349 20.65 11.87 11.25
C ILE A 349 22.14 12.10 10.96
N ILE A 350 22.55 13.35 10.72
CA ILE A 350 23.96 13.70 10.47
C ILE A 350 24.84 13.32 11.66
N ASN A 351 24.41 13.63 12.88
CA ASN A 351 25.14 13.26 14.10
C ASN A 351 25.27 11.73 14.25
N ARG A 352 24.20 10.99 13.99
CA ARG A 352 24.21 9.51 14.02
C ARG A 352 25.15 8.94 12.95
N GLN A 353 25.19 9.50 11.76
CA GLN A 353 26.12 9.10 10.69
C GLN A 353 27.58 9.30 11.11
N GLN A 354 27.91 10.43 11.74
CA GLN A 354 29.26 10.68 12.25
C GLN A 354 29.67 9.67 13.33
N ILE A 355 28.74 9.30 14.22
CA ILE A 355 28.98 8.26 15.24
C ILE A 355 29.27 6.90 14.57
N ILE A 356 28.47 6.53 13.56
CA ILE A 356 28.65 5.28 12.81
C ILE A 356 30.00 5.26 12.10
N GLU A 357 30.41 6.35 11.45
CA GLU A 357 31.73 6.45 10.83
C GLU A 357 32.87 6.27 11.83
N LYS A 358 32.74 6.89 13.02
CA LYS A 358 33.73 6.74 14.09
C LYS A 358 33.82 5.28 14.58
N GLN A 359 32.68 4.61 14.77
CA GLN A 359 32.63 3.20 15.15
C GLN A 359 33.24 2.30 14.07
N ASN A 360 32.95 2.56 12.79
CA ASN A 360 33.53 1.82 11.67
C ASN A 360 35.06 1.94 11.62
N LYS A 361 35.61 3.12 11.92
CA LYS A 361 37.07 3.30 12.04
C LYS A 361 37.65 2.45 13.17
N ILE A 362 36.99 2.38 14.33
CA ILE A 362 37.40 1.55 15.46
C ILE A 362 37.33 0.05 15.13
N ILE A 363 36.27 -0.40 14.46
CA ILE A 363 36.12 -1.80 14.03
C ILE A 363 37.24 -2.17 13.05
N LYS A 364 37.54 -1.28 12.11
CA LYS A 364 38.61 -1.50 11.12
C LYS A 364 39.98 -1.61 11.79
N SER A 365 40.28 -0.81 12.82
CA SER A 365 41.55 -0.93 13.55
C SER A 365 41.66 -2.26 14.28
N HIS A 366 40.60 -2.70 14.97
CA HIS A 366 40.59 -4.00 15.66
C HIS A 366 40.77 -5.19 14.72
N ASN A 367 40.22 -5.13 13.50
CA ASN A 367 40.43 -6.18 12.50
C ASN A 367 41.89 -6.22 12.01
N ILE A 368 42.52 -5.05 11.81
CA ILE A 368 43.95 -4.97 11.45
C ILE A 368 44.81 -5.58 12.56
N ASP A 369 44.54 -5.23 13.82
CA ASP A 369 45.27 -5.77 14.98
C ASP A 369 45.13 -7.31 15.07
N LYS A 370 43.94 -7.84 14.78
CA LYS A 370 43.68 -9.29 14.77
C LYS A 370 44.43 -10.00 13.65
N ASP A 371 44.47 -9.43 12.46
CA ASP A 371 45.20 -9.98 11.32
C ASP A 371 46.72 -9.96 11.56
N GLU A 372 47.22 -8.90 12.21
CA GLU A 372 48.62 -8.79 12.60
C GLU A 372 48.99 -9.80 13.69
N LEU A 373 48.15 -9.97 14.71
CA LEU A 373 48.34 -10.98 15.75
C LEU A 373 48.29 -12.41 15.19
N ASN A 374 47.41 -12.67 14.23
CA ASN A 374 47.35 -13.95 13.51
C ASN A 374 48.62 -14.18 12.66
N PHE A 375 49.10 -13.16 11.96
CA PHE A 375 50.36 -13.22 11.23
C PHE A 375 51.53 -13.52 12.16
N LEU A 376 51.66 -12.82 13.29
CA LEU A 376 52.73 -13.05 14.27
C LEU A 376 52.70 -14.48 14.82
N ARG A 377 51.51 -15.00 15.14
CA ARG A 377 51.33 -16.40 15.57
C ARG A 377 51.81 -17.39 14.50
N LEU A 378 51.36 -17.22 13.26
CA LEU A 378 51.78 -18.09 12.15
C LEU A 378 53.26 -17.93 11.82
N ASN A 379 53.84 -16.76 12.05
CA ASN A 379 55.25 -16.50 11.82
C ASN A 379 56.14 -17.26 12.82
N LEU A 380 55.72 -17.38 14.09
CA LEU A 380 56.40 -18.20 15.08
C LEU A 380 56.42 -19.68 14.70
N GLU A 381 55.35 -20.17 14.08
CA GLU A 381 55.17 -21.60 13.76
C GLU A 381 55.77 -22.00 12.39
N TYR A 382 55.64 -21.12 11.38
CA TYR A 382 55.97 -21.41 9.97
C TYR A 382 57.05 -20.48 9.37
N GLY A 383 57.50 -19.45 10.10
CA GLY A 383 58.42 -18.43 9.60
C GLY A 383 59.77 -18.98 9.13
N GLU A 384 60.31 -19.99 9.82
CA GLU A 384 61.56 -20.67 9.46
C GLU A 384 61.48 -21.45 8.13
N ARG A 385 60.27 -21.87 7.72
CA ARG A 385 60.06 -22.56 6.43
C ARG A 385 60.00 -21.59 5.26
N CYS A 386 59.49 -20.39 5.50
CA CYS A 386 59.36 -19.34 4.49
C CYS A 386 60.62 -18.49 4.32
N ARG A 387 61.53 -18.50 5.30
CA ARG A 387 62.75 -17.68 5.30
C ARG A 387 63.79 -18.21 4.32
N LYS A 388 64.35 -17.33 3.50
CA LYS A 388 65.49 -17.64 2.62
C LYS A 388 66.70 -18.05 3.46
N LYS A 389 67.22 -19.27 3.23
CA LYS A 389 68.40 -19.80 3.91
C LYS A 389 69.67 -19.38 3.17
N THR A 390 70.77 -19.13 3.89
CA THR A 390 72.05 -18.63 3.36
C THR A 390 72.63 -19.49 2.23
N PHE A 391 72.32 -20.79 2.22
CA PHE A 391 72.85 -21.76 1.25
C PHE A 391 71.79 -22.35 0.29
N SER A 392 70.55 -21.84 0.26
CA SER A 392 69.48 -22.36 -0.60
C SER A 392 68.80 -21.25 -1.41
N LYS A 393 68.51 -21.52 -2.70
CA LYS A 393 67.73 -20.60 -3.55
C LYS A 393 66.23 -20.57 -3.24
N LYS A 394 65.72 -21.42 -2.33
CA LYS A 394 64.30 -21.49 -1.95
C LYS A 394 64.00 -20.62 -0.72
N GLY A 395 62.87 -19.93 -0.75
CA GLY A 395 62.38 -19.05 0.33
C GLY A 395 62.48 -17.55 0.03
N PHE A 396 61.82 -16.73 0.84
CA PHE A 396 61.68 -15.28 0.67
C PHE A 396 62.47 -14.50 1.74
N LYS A 397 62.86 -13.26 1.43
CA LYS A 397 63.54 -12.38 2.40
C LYS A 397 62.53 -11.96 3.48
N VAL A 398 62.92 -12.05 4.76
CA VAL A 398 62.03 -11.66 5.87
C VAL A 398 61.59 -10.21 5.69
N GLY A 399 60.29 -9.97 5.83
CA GLY A 399 59.68 -8.65 5.65
C GLY A 399 59.17 -8.34 4.24
N THR A 400 59.37 -9.20 3.24
CA THR A 400 58.73 -9.00 1.93
C THR A 400 57.25 -9.43 1.92
N PRO A 401 56.40 -8.86 1.04
CA PRO A 401 55.02 -9.32 0.88
C PRO A 401 54.91 -10.81 0.56
N GLU A 402 55.86 -11.37 -0.19
CA GLU A 402 55.87 -12.80 -0.51
C GLU A 402 56.17 -13.66 0.72
N TYR A 403 57.08 -13.21 1.59
CA TYR A 403 57.34 -13.86 2.87
C TYR A 403 56.09 -13.85 3.76
N LYS A 404 55.42 -12.70 3.87
CA LYS A 404 54.18 -12.56 4.66
C LYS A 404 53.09 -13.51 4.14
N ASN A 405 52.93 -13.61 2.83
CA ASN A 405 51.95 -14.50 2.20
C ASN A 405 52.28 -15.99 2.39
N CYS A 406 53.57 -16.38 2.29
CA CYS A 406 54.01 -17.75 2.58
C CYS A 406 53.68 -18.16 4.02
N VAL A 407 53.90 -17.27 4.98
CA VAL A 407 53.60 -17.50 6.40
C VAL A 407 52.09 -17.62 6.62
N LEU A 408 51.28 -16.75 6.02
CA LEU A 408 49.81 -16.84 6.08
C LEU A 408 49.27 -18.13 5.43
N LYS A 409 50.00 -18.71 4.47
CA LYS A 409 49.72 -20.03 3.86
C LYS A 409 50.33 -21.21 4.63
N LYS A 410 50.75 -21.02 5.88
CA LYS A 410 51.30 -22.06 6.77
C LYS A 410 52.56 -22.74 6.20
N GLY A 411 53.43 -21.98 5.54
CA GLY A 411 54.72 -22.48 5.06
C GLY A 411 54.69 -23.18 3.69
N ARG A 412 53.63 -22.97 2.91
CA ARG A 412 53.53 -23.48 1.53
C ARG A 412 54.17 -22.47 0.56
N LEU A 413 55.33 -22.86 0.03
CA LEU A 413 56.15 -22.08 -0.92
C LEU A 413 55.56 -22.08 -2.33
#